data_AF-A0A382KDI4-F1
#
_entry.id   AF-A0A382KDI4-F1
#
_cell.length_a   1.000
_cell.length_b   1.000
_cell.length_c   1.000
_cell.angle_alpha   90.00
_cell.angle_beta   90.00
_cell.angle_gamma   90.00
#
_symmetry.space_group_name_H-M   'P 1'
#
loop_
_entity.id
_entity.type
_entity.pdbx_description
1 polymer ?
#
loop_
_entity_poly.entity_id
_entity_poly.type
_entity_poly.pdbx_seq_one_letter_code
_entity_poly.pdbx_strand_id
1 'polypeptide(L)' 'MQLRMIRTNLLNLPEIKMPSGYRLRTYQENDNWHWANIINSSFGGDRTDADTREQITELPEFEP' A
#
# COMPACT_ATOMS: atom_id res chain seq x y z
N MET A 1 -21.21 -3.36 21.85
CA MET A 1 -20.26 -4.48 21.69
C MET A 1 -19.32 -4.14 20.54
N GLN A 2 -18.00 -4.13 20.72
CA GLN A 2 -17.02 -3.69 19.71
C GLN A 2 -16.32 -4.89 19.08
N LEU A 3 -16.13 -4.87 17.75
CA LEU A 3 -15.38 -5.90 17.02
C LEU A 3 -13.89 -5.85 17.39
N ARG A 4 -13.28 -7.02 17.52
CA ARG A 4 -11.83 -7.18 17.73
C ARG A 4 -11.29 -8.12 16.68
N MET A 5 -10.18 -7.74 16.05
CA MET A 5 -9.39 -8.65 15.22
C MET A 5 -8.61 -9.58 16.15
N ILE A 6 -8.96 -10.87 16.15
CA ILE A 6 -8.31 -11.89 16.97
C ILE A 6 -7.36 -12.69 16.08
N ARG A 7 -6.17 -12.12 15.80
CA ARG A 7 -5.05 -12.85 15.23
C ARG A 7 -3.79 -12.44 15.97
N THR A 8 -3.31 -13.32 16.85
CA THR A 8 -2.22 -13.00 17.78
C THR A 8 -0.83 -13.18 17.19
N ASN A 9 -0.73 -13.81 16.02
CA ASN A 9 0.53 -14.03 15.30
C ASN A 9 0.29 -14.17 13.79
N LEU A 10 1.38 -14.12 13.03
CA LEU A 10 1.39 -14.28 11.58
C LEU A 10 1.65 -15.72 11.13
N LEU A 11 1.49 -16.72 12.00
CA LEU A 11 1.65 -18.12 11.60
C LEU A 11 0.44 -18.57 10.76
N ASN A 12 0.69 -19.49 9.83
CA ASN A 12 -0.33 -20.09 8.98
C ASN A 12 -1.17 -19.06 8.19
N LEU A 13 -0.52 -18.05 7.60
CA LEU A 13 -1.19 -17.17 6.63
C LEU A 13 -1.62 -18.01 5.41
N PRO A 14 -2.82 -17.78 4.87
CA PRO A 14 -3.19 -18.39 3.60
C PRO A 14 -2.28 -17.88 2.48
N GLU A 15 -2.08 -18.70 1.45
CA GLU A 15 -1.38 -18.28 0.25
C GLU A 15 -2.15 -17.16 -0.47
N ILE A 16 -1.44 -16.16 -0.98
CA ILE A 16 -2.03 -15.07 -1.75
C ILE A 16 -2.35 -15.59 -3.16
N LYS A 17 -3.64 -15.58 -3.52
CA LYS A 17 -4.10 -15.98 -4.86
C LYS A 17 -4.31 -14.75 -5.73
N MET A 18 -3.58 -14.66 -6.85
CA MET A 18 -3.72 -13.57 -7.80
C MET A 18 -4.81 -13.83 -8.84
N PRO A 19 -5.68 -12.84 -9.14
CA PRO A 19 -6.58 -12.92 -10.28
C PRO A 19 -5.80 -13.02 -11.60
N SER A 20 -6.38 -13.69 -12.59
CA SER A 20 -5.79 -13.78 -13.93
C SER A 20 -5.56 -12.39 -14.52
N GLY A 21 -4.37 -12.16 -15.10
CA GLY A 21 -3.97 -10.87 -15.68
C GLY A 21 -3.30 -9.91 -14.70
N TYR A 22 -3.18 -10.27 -13.41
CA TYR A 22 -2.53 -9.44 -12.39
C TYR A 22 -1.26 -10.10 -11.87
N ARG A 23 -0.32 -9.25 -11.42
CA ARG A 23 0.91 -9.67 -10.75
C ARG A 23 1.14 -8.84 -9.49
N LEU A 24 1.82 -9.42 -8.51
CA LEU A 24 2.38 -8.67 -7.40
C LEU A 24 3.80 -8.25 -7.74
N ARG A 25 4.15 -7.04 -7.31
CA ARG A 25 5.52 -6.51 -7.33
C ARG A 25 5.67 -5.53 -6.18
N THR A 26 6.90 -5.28 -5.78
CA THR A 26 7.21 -4.20 -4.87
C THR A 26 7.21 -2.86 -5.60
N TYR A 27 7.49 -1.79 -4.86
CA TYR A 27 7.50 -0.44 -5.40
C TYR A 27 8.59 -0.29 -6.47
N GLN A 28 8.32 0.53 -7.48
CA GLN A 28 9.27 0.88 -8.53
C GLN A 28 9.34 2.39 -8.69
N GLU A 29 10.47 2.87 -9.22
CA GLU A 29 10.61 4.27 -9.59
C GLU A 29 9.45 4.72 -10.49
N ASN A 30 8.88 5.88 -10.19
CA ASN A 30 7.69 6.46 -10.84
C ASN A 30 6.34 5.84 -10.44
N ASP A 31 6.26 5.03 -9.37
CA ASP A 31 4.97 4.59 -8.82
C ASP A 31 4.25 5.63 -7.95
N ASN A 32 4.93 6.72 -7.59
CA ASN A 32 4.38 7.77 -6.71
C ASN A 32 3.00 8.28 -7.16
N TRP A 33 2.84 8.64 -8.44
CA TRP A 33 1.55 9.08 -8.96
C TRP A 33 0.45 8.00 -8.85
N HIS A 34 0.80 6.72 -8.99
CA HIS A 34 -0.15 5.62 -8.82
C HIS A 34 -0.60 5.52 -7.36
N TRP A 35 0.33 5.64 -6.42
CA TRP A 35 0.02 5.64 -4.98
C TRP A 35 -0.83 6.84 -4.56
N ALA A 36 -0.50 8.04 -5.04
CA ALA A 36 -1.32 9.24 -4.84
C ALA A 36 -2.79 8.99 -5.25
N ASN A 37 -2.99 8.46 -6.46
CA ASN A 37 -4.32 8.16 -7.00
C ASN A 37 -5.07 7.11 -6.16
N ILE A 38 -4.40 6.04 -5.73
CA ILE A 38 -5.01 4.99 -4.89
C ILE A 38 -5.46 5.56 -3.55
N ILE A 39 -4.60 6.35 -2.88
CA ILE A 39 -4.89 6.95 -1.57
C ILE A 39 -6.05 7.95 -1.69
N ASN A 40 -5.98 8.86 -2.65
CA ASN A 40 -7.04 9.85 -2.89
C ASN A 40 -8.39 9.17 -3.21
N SER A 41 -8.37 8.09 -4.01
CA SER A 41 -9.59 7.34 -4.36
C SER A 41 -10.16 6.55 -3.17
N SER A 42 -9.32 6.14 -2.23
CA SER A 42 -9.73 5.30 -1.10
C SER A 42 -10.19 6.11 0.11
N PHE A 43 -9.54 7.25 0.37
CA PHE A 43 -9.73 8.04 1.60
C PHE A 43 -10.11 9.51 1.34
N GLY A 44 -10.21 9.93 0.08
CA GLY A 44 -10.28 11.33 -0.32
C GLY A 44 -8.92 12.04 -0.24
N GLY A 45 -8.85 13.28 -0.70
CA GLY A 45 -7.65 14.11 -0.64
C GLY A 45 -7.14 14.59 -2.01
N ASP A 46 -6.04 15.33 -1.97
CA ASP A 46 -5.39 16.00 -3.10
C ASP A 46 -3.90 15.65 -3.18
N ARG A 47 -3.51 14.45 -2.74
CA ARG A 47 -2.12 13.99 -2.81
C ARG A 47 -1.59 14.06 -4.24
N THR A 48 -0.33 14.45 -4.37
CA THR A 48 0.39 14.56 -5.62
C THR A 48 1.57 13.59 -5.66
N ASP A 49 2.23 13.48 -6.81
CA ASP A 49 3.47 12.71 -6.95
C ASP A 49 4.56 13.21 -5.98
N ALA A 50 4.77 14.53 -5.90
CA ALA A 50 5.74 15.16 -5.03
C ALA A 50 5.44 14.93 -3.54
N ASP A 51 4.16 15.09 -3.16
CA ASP A 51 3.69 14.85 -1.80
C ASP A 51 3.85 13.37 -1.39
N THR A 52 3.55 12.44 -2.30
CA THR A 52 3.78 10.99 -2.08
C THR A 52 5.26 10.69 -1.94
N ARG A 53 6.10 11.34 -2.75
CA ARG A 53 7.54 11.17 -2.70
C ARG A 53 8.09 11.58 -1.34
N GLU A 54 7.78 12.80 -0.91
CA GLU A 54 8.27 13.42 0.33
C GLU A 54 7.76 12.69 1.58
N GLN A 55 6.47 12.34 1.62
CA GLN A 55 5.82 11.84 2.84
C GLN A 55 5.76 10.31 2.94
N ILE A 56 6.16 9.58 1.89
CA ILE A 56 6.14 8.11 1.91
C ILE A 56 7.49 7.56 1.47
N THR A 57 7.94 7.86 0.25
CA THR A 57 9.06 7.11 -0.34
C THR A 57 10.45 7.60 0.05
N GLU A 58 10.57 8.84 0.52
CA GLU A 58 11.83 9.40 1.04
C GLU A 58 12.00 9.20 2.55
N LEU A 59 11.01 8.60 3.21
CA LEU A 59 11.10 8.29 4.63
C LEU A 59 12.12 7.16 4.88
N PRO A 60 12.91 7.20 5.97
CA PRO A 60 13.89 6.17 6.30
C PRO A 60 13.31 4.75 6.42
N GLU A 61 12.03 4.64 6.76
CA GLU A 61 11.31 3.38 6.93
C GLU A 61 10.85 2.76 5.60
N PHE A 62 10.98 3.49 4.49
CA PHE A 62 10.55 3.01 3.19
C PHE A 62 11.60 2.09 2.56
N GLU A 63 11.25 0.81 2.43
CA GLU A 63 12.05 -0.20 1.71
C GLU A 63 11.35 -0.58 0.40
N PRO A 64 11.90 -0.20 -0.77
CA PRO A 64 11.29 -0.43 -2.08
C PRO A 64 11.32 -1.89 -2.57
#